data_AF-D0NG75-F1
#
_entry.id   AF-D0NG75-F1
#
_cell.length_a   1.000
_cell.length_b   1.000
_cell.length_c   1.000
_cell.angle_alpha   90.00
_cell.angle_beta   90.00
_cell.angle_gamma   90.00
#
_symmetry.space_group_name_H-M   'P 1'
#
loop_
_entity.id
_entity.type
_entity.pdbx_description
1 polymer ?
#
loop_
_entity_poly.entity_id
_entity_poly.type
_entity_poly.pdbx_seq_one_letter_code
_entity_poly.pdbx_strand_id
1 'polypeptide(L)'
;MGAGGLWNAEVQDPGTFDGLILFEPVYGEDDPVVTDQVTSFLVGDNATGKMVLVCHSRIVAPLYCHEYLRFTDHEIQQPKCTVRFHRAERSNMFFTPHFEHTVKLRSDIYSIGEPMKNCTHLMVPEDPESTANRIVKDLAKIAPFRKNTPK
;
A
#
# COMPACT_ATOMS: atom_id res chain seq x y z
N MET A 1 0.29 3.55 5.44
CA MET A 1 0.18 4.97 5.00
C MET A 1 1.09 5.31 3.82
N GLY A 2 2.43 5.31 3.96
CA GLY A 2 3.34 5.70 2.87
C GLY A 2 3.19 4.90 1.57
N ALA A 3 2.92 3.59 1.68
CA ALA A 3 2.66 2.72 0.53
C ALA A 3 1.46 3.18 -0.33
N GLY A 4 0.39 3.68 0.31
CA GLY A 4 -0.77 4.22 -0.41
C GLY A 4 -0.44 5.51 -1.16
N GLY A 5 0.36 6.39 -0.54
CA GLY A 5 0.83 7.63 -1.18
C GLY A 5 1.71 7.38 -2.41
N LEU A 6 2.61 6.38 -2.34
CA LEU A 6 3.42 5.98 -3.50
C LEU A 6 2.57 5.40 -4.63
N TRP A 7 1.57 4.58 -4.29
CA TRP A 7 0.65 4.04 -5.29
C TRP A 7 -0.17 5.15 -5.94
N ASN A 8 -0.69 6.10 -5.16
CA ASN A 8 -1.40 7.27 -5.68
C ASN A 8 -0.55 8.09 -6.63
N ALA A 9 0.71 8.34 -6.28
CA ALA A 9 1.62 9.11 -7.13
C ALA A 9 1.78 8.46 -8.50
N GLU A 10 1.96 7.13 -8.56
CA GLU A 10 2.04 6.41 -9.84
C GLU A 10 0.70 6.37 -10.60
N VAL A 11 -0.43 6.27 -9.90
CA VAL A 11 -1.76 6.29 -10.54
C VAL A 11 -2.03 7.65 -11.17
N GLN A 12 -1.71 8.74 -10.47
CA GLN A 12 -1.98 10.11 -10.92
C GLN A 12 -0.92 10.63 -11.91
N ASP A 13 0.31 10.10 -11.86
CA ASP A 13 1.41 10.42 -12.78
C ASP A 13 2.14 9.14 -13.25
N PRO A 14 1.57 8.40 -14.23
CA PRO A 14 2.09 7.09 -14.63
C PRO A 14 3.45 7.11 -15.32
N GLY A 15 4.37 6.29 -14.81
CA GLY A 15 5.78 6.26 -15.21
C GLY A 15 6.71 6.99 -14.24
N THR A 16 6.21 7.36 -13.05
CA THR A 16 7.03 7.94 -11.98
C THR A 16 8.02 6.91 -11.42
N PHE A 17 7.61 5.64 -11.34
CA PHE A 17 8.43 4.56 -10.79
C PHE A 17 8.69 3.46 -11.81
N ASP A 18 9.84 2.77 -11.69
CA ASP A 18 10.12 1.55 -12.46
C ASP A 18 9.40 0.31 -11.88
N GLY A 19 8.96 0.39 -10.63
CA GLY A 19 8.16 -0.63 -9.94
C GLY A 19 7.89 -0.27 -8.49
N LEU A 20 6.79 -0.81 -7.95
CA LEU A 20 6.34 -0.57 -6.58
C LEU A 20 6.26 -1.88 -5.79
N ILE A 21 6.87 -1.90 -4.61
CA ILE A 21 6.75 -2.97 -3.62
C ILE A 21 6.07 -2.36 -2.39
N LEU A 22 4.81 -2.71 -2.18
CA LEU A 22 3.92 -2.03 -1.24
C LEU A 22 3.51 -2.98 -0.11
N PHE A 23 3.79 -2.57 1.11
CA PHE A 23 3.39 -3.28 2.32
C PHE A 23 2.11 -2.66 2.86
N GLU A 24 1.01 -3.41 2.78
CA GLU A 24 -0.34 -3.00 3.20
C GLU A 24 -0.64 -1.52 2.95
N PRO A 25 -0.72 -1.09 1.67
CA PRO A 25 -1.19 0.24 1.36
C PRO A 25 -2.57 0.43 1.96
N VAL A 26 -2.71 1.50 2.73
CA VAL A 26 -3.99 1.81 3.39
C VAL A 26 -4.96 2.23 2.31
N TYR A 27 -6.04 1.47 2.21
CA TYR A 27 -7.15 1.68 1.30
C TYR A 27 -8.42 1.77 2.14
N GLY A 28 -9.36 2.64 1.78
CA GLY A 28 -10.59 2.80 2.56
C GLY A 28 -11.85 2.54 1.76
N GLU A 29 -12.79 1.84 2.38
CA GLU A 29 -14.19 1.78 1.97
C GLU A 29 -15.04 2.69 2.87
N ASP A 30 -16.24 3.07 2.41
CA ASP A 30 -17.21 3.87 3.19
C ASP A 30 -17.96 2.89 4.11
N ASP A 31 -17.19 2.00 4.72
CA ASP A 31 -17.65 1.12 5.76
C ASP A 31 -17.22 1.77 7.09
N PRO A 32 -18.17 2.11 7.97
CA PRO A 32 -17.87 2.67 9.28
C PRO A 32 -16.91 1.80 10.10
N VAL A 33 -16.91 0.48 9.91
CA VAL A 33 -16.03 -0.47 10.59
C VAL A 33 -14.60 -0.38 10.06
N VAL A 34 -14.43 -0.26 8.74
CA VAL A 34 -13.11 -0.07 8.11
C VAL A 34 -12.57 1.32 8.46
N THR A 35 -13.45 2.31 8.49
CA THR A 35 -13.14 3.68 8.91
C THR A 35 -12.60 3.71 10.34
N ASP A 36 -13.28 3.07 11.29
CA ASP A 36 -12.86 2.99 12.70
C ASP A 36 -11.51 2.26 12.87
N GLN A 37 -11.32 1.13 12.17
CA GLN A 37 -10.05 0.40 12.21
C GLN A 37 -8.87 1.23 11.69
N VAL A 38 -9.06 1.96 10.60
CA VAL A 38 -8.04 2.78 9.94
C VAL A 38 -7.83 4.14 10.62
N THR A 39 -8.74 4.59 11.49
CA THR A 39 -8.63 5.88 12.19
C THR A 39 -8.37 5.75 13.69
N SER A 40 -8.36 4.53 14.24
CA SER A 40 -8.14 4.25 15.67
C SER A 40 -6.86 4.82 16.29
N PHE A 41 -5.85 5.15 15.48
CA PHE A 41 -4.60 5.77 15.93
C PHE A 41 -4.65 7.31 15.98
N LEU A 42 -5.75 7.92 15.59
CA LEU A 42 -5.94 9.36 15.57
C LEU A 42 -6.51 9.84 16.92
N VAL A 43 -5.79 10.74 17.59
CA VAL A 43 -6.26 11.38 18.83
C VAL A 43 -6.85 12.73 18.48
N GLY A 44 -8.18 12.86 18.65
CA GLY A 44 -8.91 14.11 18.46
C GLY A 44 -9.01 14.92 19.75
N ASP A 45 -8.89 16.24 19.63
CA ASP A 45 -9.33 17.15 20.68
C ASP A 45 -10.87 17.24 20.66
N ASN A 46 -11.53 16.59 21.62
CA ASN A 46 -12.99 16.57 21.76
C ASN A 46 -13.61 17.97 21.93
N ALA A 47 -12.84 19.00 22.30
CA ALA A 47 -13.35 20.35 22.48
C ALA A 47 -13.44 21.14 21.17
N THR A 48 -12.58 20.82 20.18
CA THR A 48 -12.47 21.59 18.93
C THR A 48 -12.68 20.76 17.67
N GLY A 49 -12.71 19.42 17.78
CA GLY A 49 -12.80 18.51 16.64
C GLY A 49 -11.54 18.47 15.77
N LYS A 50 -10.42 19.04 16.25
CA LYS A 50 -9.18 19.20 15.49
C LYS A 50 -8.15 18.14 15.89
N MET A 51 -7.45 17.58 14.90
CA MET A 51 -6.40 16.56 15.11
C MET A 51 -5.02 17.15 14.76
N VAL A 52 -3.99 16.83 15.55
CA VAL A 52 -2.66 17.49 15.50
C VAL A 52 -1.54 16.52 15.09
N LEU A 53 -0.56 17.02 14.32
CA LEU A 53 0.34 16.34 13.37
C LEU A 53 1.78 16.08 13.91
N VAL A 54 2.52 15.11 13.32
CA VAL A 54 4.00 15.03 13.39
C VAL A 54 4.75 14.97 12.02
N CYS A 55 4.14 14.66 10.86
CA CYS A 55 4.94 14.49 9.61
C CYS A 55 4.32 15.07 8.30
N HIS A 56 5.21 15.34 7.34
CA HIS A 56 5.10 16.07 6.06
C HIS A 56 3.76 15.99 5.27
N SER A 57 3.24 17.15 4.86
CA SER A 57 1.87 17.35 4.34
C SER A 57 1.51 16.54 3.08
N ARG A 58 2.33 16.55 2.01
CA ARG A 58 1.93 15.93 0.72
C ARG A 58 1.79 14.39 0.73
N ILE A 59 2.41 13.70 1.68
CA ILE A 59 2.40 12.22 1.76
C ILE A 59 1.29 11.73 2.68
N VAL A 60 0.88 12.56 3.64
CA VAL A 60 -0.01 12.18 4.75
C VAL A 60 -1.33 12.96 4.73
N ALA A 61 -1.41 14.11 4.03
CA ALA A 61 -2.62 14.93 3.97
C ALA A 61 -3.85 14.22 3.41
N PRO A 62 -3.80 13.39 2.35
CA PRO A 62 -5.01 12.72 1.85
C PRO A 62 -5.66 11.82 2.92
N LEU A 63 -4.84 11.09 3.68
CA LEU A 63 -5.27 10.23 4.79
C LEU A 63 -5.91 10.98 5.97
N TYR A 64 -5.57 12.26 6.19
CA TYR A 64 -6.09 13.06 7.31
C TYR A 64 -7.17 14.06 6.87
N CYS A 65 -7.29 14.32 5.56
CA CYS A 65 -8.40 15.08 4.97
C CYS A 65 -9.65 14.22 4.71
N HIS A 66 -9.70 13.00 5.25
CA HIS A 66 -10.78 12.02 5.06
C HIS A 66 -10.98 11.53 3.61
N GLU A 67 -10.03 11.75 2.71
CA GLU A 67 -10.08 11.17 1.38
C GLU A 67 -9.28 9.87 1.39
N TYR A 68 -9.97 8.78 1.74
CA TYR A 68 -9.43 7.45 1.61
C TYR A 68 -8.87 7.25 0.20
N LEU A 69 -7.71 6.61 0.12
CA LEU A 69 -7.18 6.24 -1.18
C LEU A 69 -8.19 5.31 -1.84
N ARG A 70 -8.76 5.79 -2.95
CA ARG A 70 -9.79 5.11 -3.73
C ARG A 70 -9.51 5.37 -5.19
N PHE A 71 -9.49 4.28 -5.94
CA PHE A 71 -9.29 4.34 -7.37
C PHE A 71 -10.50 3.74 -8.06
N THR A 72 -10.96 4.43 -9.09
CA THR A 72 -11.86 3.84 -10.08
C THR A 72 -11.15 2.70 -10.82
N ASP A 73 -11.91 1.78 -11.42
CA ASP A 73 -11.35 0.74 -12.29
C ASP A 73 -10.49 1.32 -13.43
N HIS A 74 -10.79 2.54 -13.87
CA HIS A 74 -9.99 3.27 -14.86
C HIS A 74 -8.66 3.76 -14.27
N GLU A 75 -8.66 4.32 -13.06
CA GLU A 75 -7.44 4.76 -12.37
C GLU A 75 -6.51 3.61 -12.00
N ILE A 76 -7.05 2.45 -11.63
CA ILE A 76 -6.25 1.23 -11.36
C ILE A 76 -5.47 0.81 -12.61
N GLN A 77 -5.96 1.14 -13.80
CA GLN A 77 -5.29 0.92 -15.07
C GLN A 77 -4.26 2.03 -15.43
N GLN A 78 -4.11 3.03 -14.57
CA GLN A 78 -3.13 4.12 -14.63
C GLN A 78 -1.68 3.64 -14.78
N PRO A 79 -1.19 2.90 -13.77
CA PRO A 79 0.23 2.66 -13.58
C PRO A 79 0.91 1.99 -14.77
N LYS A 80 2.15 2.42 -15.04
CA LYS A 80 3.00 1.85 -16.10
C LYS A 80 4.04 0.87 -15.56
N CYS A 81 4.14 0.77 -14.24
CA CYS A 81 5.09 -0.11 -13.57
C CYS A 81 4.39 -1.31 -12.94
N THR A 82 5.18 -2.35 -12.62
CA THR A 82 4.67 -3.46 -11.81
C THR A 82 4.42 -2.99 -10.38
N VAL A 83 3.34 -3.47 -9.77
CA VAL A 83 2.96 -3.16 -8.40
C VAL A 83 2.74 -4.47 -7.65
N ARG A 84 3.49 -4.67 -6.57
CA ARG A 84 3.42 -5.87 -5.75
C ARG A 84 2.95 -5.55 -4.34
N PHE A 85 1.83 -6.13 -3.95
CA PHE A 85 1.28 -6.00 -2.61
C PHE A 85 1.79 -7.11 -1.69
N HIS A 86 2.30 -6.73 -0.53
CA HIS A 86 2.61 -7.62 0.58
C HIS A 86 1.64 -7.37 1.73
N ARG A 87 1.20 -8.46 2.36
CA ARG A 87 0.31 -8.44 3.52
C ARG A 87 0.82 -9.37 4.60
N ALA A 88 0.41 -9.08 5.83
CA ALA A 88 0.61 -9.94 6.97
C ALA A 88 -0.57 -10.90 7.13
N GLU A 89 -0.31 -12.05 7.74
CA GLU A 89 -1.33 -13.08 7.97
C GLU A 89 -2.40 -12.63 8.97
N ARG A 90 -2.00 -11.86 9.99
CA ARG A 90 -2.88 -11.42 11.10
C ARG A 90 -3.30 -9.94 10.98
N SER A 91 -3.09 -9.31 9.81
CA SER A 91 -3.48 -7.91 9.64
C SER A 91 -4.98 -7.80 9.36
N ASN A 92 -5.62 -6.88 10.09
CA ASN A 92 -6.99 -6.46 9.83
C ASN A 92 -7.05 -5.23 8.89
N MET A 93 -5.90 -4.67 8.50
CA MET A 93 -5.84 -3.43 7.69
C MET A 93 -5.59 -3.69 6.21
N PHE A 94 -5.42 -4.95 5.80
CA PHE A 94 -5.32 -5.32 4.39
C PHE A 94 -6.68 -5.73 3.83
N PHE A 95 -7.32 -4.82 3.09
CA PHE A 95 -8.62 -5.04 2.51
C PHE A 95 -8.55 -5.95 1.26
N THR A 96 -8.42 -7.25 1.53
CA THR A 96 -8.14 -8.31 0.54
C THR A 96 -9.06 -8.27 -0.69
N PRO A 97 -10.40 -8.12 -0.57
CA PRO A 97 -11.30 -8.13 -1.73
C PRO A 97 -10.95 -7.06 -2.78
N HIS A 98 -10.57 -5.86 -2.34
CA HIS A 98 -10.19 -4.78 -3.27
C HIS A 98 -8.88 -5.07 -4.01
N PHE A 99 -7.87 -5.58 -3.29
CA PHE A 99 -6.59 -5.92 -3.92
C PHE A 99 -6.74 -7.11 -4.87
N GLU A 100 -7.55 -8.11 -4.53
CA GLU A 100 -7.87 -9.23 -5.43
C GLU A 100 -8.61 -8.76 -6.68
N HIS A 101 -9.57 -7.84 -6.54
CA HIS A 101 -10.24 -7.19 -7.67
C HIS A 101 -9.23 -6.44 -8.56
N THR A 102 -8.32 -5.67 -7.97
CA THR A 102 -7.25 -4.96 -8.66
C THR A 102 -6.36 -5.91 -9.47
N VAL A 103 -5.92 -7.02 -8.87
CA VAL A 103 -5.14 -8.07 -9.56
C VAL A 103 -5.96 -8.72 -10.67
N LYS A 104 -7.26 -8.94 -10.48
CA LYS A 104 -8.13 -9.52 -11.50
C LYS A 104 -8.32 -8.59 -12.70
N LEU A 105 -8.46 -7.28 -12.47
CA LEU A 105 -8.60 -6.28 -13.52
C LEU A 105 -7.33 -6.15 -14.37
N ARG A 106 -6.16 -6.20 -13.74
CA ARG A 106 -4.88 -5.98 -14.42
C ARG A 106 -3.76 -6.84 -13.82
N SER A 107 -3.81 -8.14 -14.12
CA SER A 107 -2.86 -9.14 -13.61
C SER A 107 -1.46 -9.06 -14.23
N ASP A 108 -1.31 -8.31 -15.32
CA ASP A 108 -0.03 -8.05 -15.98
C ASP A 108 0.88 -7.11 -15.17
N ILE A 109 0.30 -6.20 -14.36
CA ILE A 109 1.10 -5.29 -13.51
C ILE A 109 0.89 -5.53 -12.01
N TYR A 110 -0.29 -5.94 -11.57
CA TYR A 110 -0.58 -6.13 -10.15
C TYR A 110 -0.40 -7.57 -9.72
N SER A 111 0.16 -7.75 -8.53
CA SER A 111 0.24 -9.06 -7.89
C SER A 111 0.22 -8.96 -6.38
N ILE A 112 -0.34 -9.98 -5.72
CA ILE A 112 -0.31 -10.13 -4.26
C ILE A 112 0.69 -11.22 -3.88
N GLY A 113 1.45 -10.99 -2.81
CA GLY A 113 2.36 -11.97 -2.24
C GLY A 113 1.74 -12.83 -1.18
N GLU A 114 2.35 -14.00 -0.97
CA GLU A 114 1.99 -14.88 0.14
C GLU A 114 2.07 -14.12 1.46
N PRO A 115 1.10 -14.30 2.37
CA PRO A 115 1.09 -13.57 3.63
C PRO A 115 2.36 -13.80 4.44
N MET A 116 2.81 -12.77 5.15
CA MET A 116 3.87 -12.92 6.15
C MET A 116 3.30 -13.60 7.39
N LYS A 117 3.78 -14.83 7.63
CA LYS A 117 3.32 -15.69 8.72
C LYS A 117 3.57 -15.03 10.08
N ASN A 118 2.64 -15.22 11.00
CA ASN A 118 2.71 -14.71 12.38
C ASN A 118 2.88 -13.18 12.50
N CYS A 119 2.76 -12.41 11.43
CA CYS A 119 2.91 -10.95 11.48
C CYS A 119 1.56 -10.23 11.55
N THR A 120 1.54 -9.05 12.16
CA THR A 120 0.44 -8.06 12.10
C THR A 120 0.74 -7.01 11.01
N HIS A 121 -0.06 -5.94 10.92
CA HIS A 121 0.23 -4.80 10.03
C HIS A 121 1.66 -4.25 10.20
N LEU A 122 2.23 -4.35 11.40
CA LEU A 122 3.61 -3.95 11.70
C LEU A 122 4.63 -5.02 11.29
N MET A 123 4.39 -5.77 10.20
CA MET A 123 5.23 -6.87 9.74
C MET A 123 6.69 -6.50 9.45
N VAL A 124 6.97 -5.24 9.09
CA VAL A 124 8.33 -4.77 8.78
C VAL A 124 9.22 -4.80 10.04
N PRO A 125 8.84 -4.15 11.16
CA PRO A 125 9.61 -4.28 12.40
C PRO A 125 9.45 -5.63 13.11
N GLU A 126 8.35 -6.36 12.91
CA GLU A 126 8.15 -7.69 13.52
C GLU A 126 9.04 -8.78 12.91
N ASP A 127 9.22 -8.76 11.59
CA ASP A 127 10.11 -9.69 10.88
C ASP A 127 10.89 -8.93 9.78
N PRO A 128 11.95 -8.18 10.18
CA PRO A 128 12.72 -7.37 9.26
C PRO A 128 13.52 -8.21 8.26
N GLU A 129 13.96 -9.40 8.66
CA GLU A 129 14.74 -10.30 7.80
C GLU A 129 13.88 -10.84 6.64
N SER A 130 12.71 -11.41 6.94
CA SER A 130 11.80 -11.88 5.90
C SER A 130 11.32 -10.75 5.00
N THR A 131 11.05 -9.58 5.59
CA THR A 131 10.68 -8.37 4.83
C THR A 131 11.78 -7.98 3.84
N ALA A 132 13.03 -7.85 4.32
CA ALA A 132 14.17 -7.50 3.48
C ALA A 132 14.39 -8.52 2.36
N ASN A 133 14.31 -9.81 2.67
CA ASN A 133 14.43 -10.88 1.69
C ASN A 133 13.35 -10.81 0.60
N ARG A 134 12.11 -10.48 0.97
CA ARG A 134 11.01 -10.27 0.02
C ARG A 134 11.27 -9.06 -0.89
N ILE A 135 11.71 -7.94 -0.32
CA ILE A 135 12.07 -6.73 -1.08
C ILE A 135 13.17 -7.06 -2.09
N VAL A 136 14.26 -7.70 -1.66
CA VAL A 136 15.38 -8.07 -2.54
C VAL A 136 14.91 -9.01 -3.66
N LYS A 137 14.07 -10.00 -3.33
CA LYS A 137 13.51 -10.94 -4.32
C LYS A 137 12.63 -10.26 -5.35
N ASP A 138 11.84 -9.27 -4.95
CA ASP A 138 10.96 -8.55 -5.87
C ASP A 138 11.71 -7.49 -6.67
N LEU A 139 12.68 -6.78 -6.07
CA LEU A 139 13.58 -5.88 -6.79
C LEU A 139 14.33 -6.61 -7.90
N ALA A 140 14.78 -7.85 -7.67
CA ALA A 140 15.43 -8.66 -8.70
C ALA A 140 14.55 -8.92 -9.94
N LYS A 141 13.24 -8.62 -9.88
CA LYS A 141 12.29 -8.73 -11.00
C LYS A 141 11.92 -7.38 -11.61
N ILE A 142 12.50 -6.27 -11.16
CA ILE A 142 12.17 -4.90 -11.59
C ILE A 142 13.43 -4.26 -12.20
N ALA A 143 13.28 -3.48 -13.28
CA ALA A 143 14.42 -2.74 -13.84
C ALA A 143 14.80 -1.56 -12.91
N PRO A 144 16.08 -1.15 -12.84
CA PRO A 144 17.28 -1.75 -13.44
C PRO A 144 17.86 -2.90 -12.59
N PHE A 145 17.22 -3.27 -11.48
CA PHE A 145 17.73 -4.24 -10.51
C PHE A 145 17.64 -5.71 -10.96
N ARG A 146 16.94 -5.98 -12.07
CA ARG A 146 17.00 -7.27 -12.77
C ARG A 146 18.45 -7.59 -13.08
N LYS A 147 19.01 -8.56 -12.35
CA LYS A 147 20.24 -9.20 -12.78
C LYS A 147 19.92 -9.90 -14.09
N ASN A 148 20.45 -9.37 -15.19
CA ASN A 148 20.50 -10.10 -16.45
C ASN A 148 21.35 -11.33 -16.19
N THR A 149 20.74 -12.46 -15.79
CA THR A 149 21.46 -13.73 -15.80
C THR A 149 21.77 -14.01 -17.26
N PRO A 150 23.05 -14.06 -17.69
CA PRO A 150 23.36 -14.59 -19.00
C PRO A 150 22.80 -16.01 -19.05
N LYS A 151 22.11 -16.35 -20.14
CA LYS A 151 21.62 -17.71 -20.41
C LYS A 151 22.76 -18.72 -20.38
#